data_AF-A0A8J5XMH9-F1
#
_entry.id   AF-A0A8J5XMH9-F1
#
_cell.length_a   1.000
_cell.length_b   1.000
_cell.length_c   1.000
_cell.angle_alpha   90.00
_cell.angle_beta   90.00
_cell.angle_gamma   90.00
#
_symmetry.space_group_name_H-M   'P 1'
#
loop_
_entity.id
_entity.type
_entity.pdbx_description
1 polymer ?
#
loop_
_entity_poly.entity_id
_entity_poly.type
_entity_poly.pdbx_seq_one_letter_code
_entity_poly.pdbx_strand_id
1 'polypeptide(L)'
;MWLVRRVLGRVDEEQPQYEMVRTLRGGAELRRYAPQLVAQVVWKGRAGDAPFTDNREPFFALAKYIGVFGEAQNAKPSGGASEAIAMTAPVLMGEAPEKVAMTAPVLVGEAVSRGAGARFMRFVLPCELTLATAPRPTNPAVQLVEVPAKHVAALRFSGRLTARNVDLNGARLVDAIAVDGALTPTSSAARPWYAGGFNPPWTLPFLRTNEVYVDVLDTGPPISHPGVSEAQQREAAAVRTATGTSTLDLVAAGLLVGASVACTAALWRTSVTVPPRER
;
A
#
# COMPACT_ATOMS: atom_id res chain seq x y z
N MET A 1 -12.70 28.03 4.50
CA MET A 1 -11.72 27.48 5.47
C MET A 1 -11.01 26.20 4.98
N TRP A 2 -11.70 25.32 4.25
CA TRP A 2 -11.14 24.06 3.70
C TRP A 2 -9.99 24.23 2.69
N LEU A 3 -10.09 25.17 1.74
CA LEU A 3 -9.06 25.42 0.73
C LEU A 3 -7.72 25.90 1.35
N VAL A 4 -7.78 26.78 2.35
CA VAL A 4 -6.59 27.34 3.05
C VAL A 4 -5.82 26.23 3.78
N ARG A 5 -6.51 25.27 4.39
CA ARG A 5 -5.88 24.14 5.09
C ARG A 5 -5.12 23.21 4.14
N ARG A 6 -5.63 22.97 2.94
CA ARG A 6 -4.94 22.15 1.92
C ARG A 6 -3.74 22.86 1.31
N VAL A 7 -3.80 24.19 1.14
CA VAL A 7 -2.62 25.00 0.76
C VAL A 7 -1.50 24.86 1.79
N LEU A 8 -1.86 24.69 3.07
CA LEU A 8 -0.92 24.49 4.19
C LEU A 8 -0.46 23.04 4.41
N GLY A 9 -0.74 22.12 3.48
CA GLY A 9 -0.17 20.77 3.50
C GLY A 9 -0.97 19.70 4.26
N ARG A 10 -2.16 20.03 4.79
CA ARG A 10 -3.03 19.06 5.45
C ARG A 10 -3.56 18.04 4.44
N VAL A 11 -3.49 16.76 4.81
CA VAL A 11 -4.08 15.63 4.08
C VAL A 11 -5.35 15.23 4.83
N ASP A 12 -6.49 15.36 4.18
CA ASP A 12 -7.81 15.06 4.77
C ASP A 12 -8.45 13.81 4.13
N GLU A 13 -7.83 13.29 3.07
CA GLU A 13 -8.22 12.08 2.35
C GLU A 13 -7.94 10.82 3.18
N GLU A 14 -8.75 9.78 2.98
CA GLU A 14 -8.50 8.45 3.55
C GLU A 14 -7.11 7.96 3.12
N GLN A 15 -6.38 7.38 4.07
CA GLN A 15 -5.06 6.81 3.83
C GLN A 15 -5.08 5.31 4.09
N PRO A 16 -4.27 4.53 3.34
CA PRO A 16 -4.13 3.11 3.61
C PRO A 16 -3.66 2.89 5.04
N GLN A 17 -4.46 2.16 5.81
CA GLN A 17 -4.13 1.79 7.17
C GLN A 17 -2.92 0.85 7.19
N TYR A 18 -2.00 1.08 8.13
CA TYR A 18 -0.84 0.23 8.35
C TYR A 18 -0.56 0.07 9.83
N GLU A 19 0.09 -1.05 10.14
CA GLU A 19 0.73 -1.27 11.44
C GLU A 19 2.18 -0.80 11.34
N MET A 20 2.59 0.08 12.27
CA MET A 20 3.98 0.46 12.43
C MET A 20 4.71 -0.69 13.13
N VAL A 21 5.62 -1.36 12.43
CA VAL A 21 6.41 -2.46 12.99
C VAL A 21 7.58 -1.93 13.79
N ARG A 22 8.43 -1.10 13.17
CA ARG A 22 9.59 -0.47 13.83
C ARG A 22 10.11 0.75 13.06
N THR A 23 10.85 1.60 13.74
CA THR A 23 11.61 2.70 13.13
C THR A 23 12.98 2.20 12.65
N LEU A 24 13.37 2.61 11.45
CA LEU A 24 14.66 2.37 10.83
C LEU A 24 15.55 3.62 10.96
N ARG A 25 16.83 3.49 10.60
CA ARG A 25 17.77 4.62 10.60
C ARG A 25 17.26 5.78 9.74
N GLY A 26 17.52 7.02 10.19
CA GLY A 26 17.20 8.22 9.42
C GLY A 26 15.71 8.59 9.40
N GLY A 27 14.91 8.04 10.32
CA GLY A 27 13.48 8.32 10.41
C GLY A 27 12.64 7.57 9.38
N ALA A 28 13.22 6.55 8.73
CA ALA A 28 12.46 5.60 7.94
C ALA A 28 11.66 4.66 8.85
N GLU A 29 10.62 4.04 8.32
CA GLU A 29 9.66 3.23 9.06
C GLU A 29 9.44 1.91 8.34
N LEU A 30 9.42 0.81 9.07
CA LEU A 30 8.90 -0.45 8.58
C LEU A 30 7.42 -0.54 8.91
N ARG A 31 6.60 -0.67 7.87
CA ARG A 31 5.14 -0.71 7.96
C ARG A 31 4.63 -2.03 7.40
N ARG A 32 3.58 -2.57 8.02
CA ARG A 32 2.81 -3.70 7.48
C ARG A 32 1.48 -3.19 6.97
N TYR A 33 1.25 -3.34 5.67
CA TYR A 33 -0.04 -3.02 5.05
C TYR A 33 -0.89 -4.28 4.94
N ALA A 34 -2.19 -4.13 5.26
CA ALA A 34 -3.21 -5.12 4.92
C ALA A 34 -3.41 -5.20 3.39
N PRO A 35 -4.12 -6.22 2.87
CA PRO A 35 -4.49 -6.25 1.46
C PRO A 35 -5.26 -4.99 1.05
N GLN A 36 -4.99 -4.50 -0.15
CA GLN A 36 -5.54 -3.25 -0.67
C GLN A 36 -6.04 -3.45 -2.10
N LEU A 37 -7.16 -2.84 -2.43
CA LEU A 37 -7.57 -2.70 -3.82
C LEU A 37 -7.00 -1.41 -4.40
N VAL A 38 -6.36 -1.50 -5.58
CA VAL A 38 -5.85 -0.32 -6.29
C VAL A 38 -6.41 -0.24 -7.69
N ALA A 39 -6.73 0.97 -8.14
CA ALA A 39 -6.90 1.28 -9.55
C ALA A 39 -5.53 1.70 -10.11
N GLN A 40 -5.06 1.04 -11.16
CA GLN A 40 -3.74 1.28 -11.74
C GLN A 40 -3.79 1.56 -13.23
N VAL A 41 -2.87 2.39 -13.69
CA VAL A 41 -2.53 2.53 -15.12
C VAL A 41 -1.07 2.17 -15.28
N VAL A 42 -0.77 1.34 -16.28
CA VAL A 42 0.59 0.95 -16.65
C VAL A 42 0.87 1.41 -18.07
N TRP A 43 2.01 2.07 -18.29
CA TRP A 43 2.40 2.54 -19.62
C TRP A 43 3.90 2.38 -19.84
N LYS A 44 4.32 2.37 -21.10
CA LYS A 44 5.74 2.39 -21.46
C LYS A 44 6.26 3.82 -21.32
N GLY A 45 7.26 4.02 -20.46
CA GLY A 45 7.94 5.31 -20.34
C GLY A 45 8.74 5.65 -21.60
N ARG A 46 8.88 6.93 -21.91
CA ARG A 46 9.86 7.39 -22.90
C ARG A 46 11.27 7.23 -22.33
N ALA A 47 12.21 6.81 -23.18
CA ALA A 47 13.62 6.73 -22.80
C ALA A 47 14.12 8.10 -22.29
N GLY A 48 14.80 8.12 -21.16
CA GLY A 48 15.32 9.33 -20.51
C GLY A 48 14.34 10.06 -19.59
N ASP A 49 13.03 9.80 -19.70
CA ASP A 49 12.08 10.35 -18.73
C ASP A 49 12.22 9.62 -17.39
N ALA A 50 11.97 10.32 -16.29
CA ALA A 50 11.85 9.67 -14.99
C ALA A 50 10.41 9.15 -14.79
N PRO A 51 10.20 8.08 -13.99
CA PRO A 51 8.86 7.58 -13.69
C PRO A 51 7.99 8.56 -12.90
N PHE A 52 8.62 9.62 -12.38
CA PHE A 52 8.01 10.67 -11.56
C PHE A 52 7.77 11.97 -12.32
N THR A 53 7.94 12.00 -13.65
CA THR A 53 7.63 13.19 -14.46
C THR A 53 6.12 13.38 -14.62
N ASP A 54 5.70 14.61 -14.91
CA ASP A 54 4.30 15.04 -15.10
C ASP A 54 3.67 14.41 -16.37
N ASN A 55 3.67 13.08 -16.52
CA ASN A 55 2.71 12.45 -17.42
C ASN A 55 1.35 12.52 -16.73
N ARG A 56 0.52 13.45 -17.18
CA ARG A 56 -0.80 13.71 -16.60
C ARG A 56 -1.84 12.69 -17.08
N GLU A 57 -1.60 11.98 -18.18
CA GLU A 57 -2.59 11.07 -18.75
C GLU A 57 -2.97 9.92 -17.81
N PRO A 58 -2.03 9.19 -17.17
CA PRO A 58 -2.36 8.16 -16.19
C PRO A 58 -3.18 8.72 -15.01
N PHE A 59 -2.80 9.90 -14.52
CA PHE A 59 -3.52 10.57 -13.44
C PHE A 59 -4.96 10.89 -13.86
N PHE A 60 -5.15 11.49 -15.03
CA PHE A 60 -6.49 11.83 -15.51
C PHE A 60 -7.35 10.61 -15.83
N ALA A 61 -6.76 9.51 -16.31
CA ALA A 61 -7.48 8.26 -16.50
C ALA A 61 -8.02 7.72 -15.16
N LEU A 62 -7.20 7.70 -14.12
CA LEU A 62 -7.61 7.31 -12.77
C LEU A 62 -8.61 8.29 -12.15
N ALA A 63 -8.40 9.59 -12.32
CA ALA A 63 -9.29 10.63 -11.80
C ALA A 63 -10.68 10.61 -12.46
N LYS A 64 -10.74 10.30 -13.77
CA LYS A 64 -12.01 10.06 -14.48
C LYS A 64 -12.69 8.79 -13.99
N TYR A 65 -11.94 7.72 -13.75
CA TYR A 65 -12.48 6.48 -13.20
C TYR A 65 -13.22 6.70 -11.87
N ILE A 66 -12.64 7.48 -10.94
CA ILE A 66 -13.27 7.76 -9.63
C ILE A 66 -14.24 8.96 -9.65
N GLY A 67 -14.29 9.74 -10.74
CA GLY A 67 -15.21 10.87 -10.87
C GLY A 67 -14.76 12.19 -10.21
N VAL A 68 -13.45 12.45 -10.07
CA VAL A 68 -12.96 13.71 -9.44
C VAL A 68 -13.39 14.97 -10.22
N PHE A 69 -13.53 14.84 -11.54
CA PHE A 69 -13.76 15.97 -12.45
C PHE A 69 -15.15 15.95 -13.11
N GLY A 70 -16.09 15.17 -12.59
CA GLY A 70 -17.44 15.05 -13.15
C GLY A 70 -18.00 13.65 -12.99
N GLU A 71 -18.81 13.22 -13.96
CA GLU A 71 -19.37 11.86 -13.98
C GLU A 71 -18.25 10.81 -14.05
N ALA A 72 -18.36 9.78 -13.21
CA ALA A 72 -17.35 8.74 -13.12
C ALA A 72 -17.37 7.84 -14.37
N GLN A 73 -16.19 7.48 -14.87
CA GLN A 73 -16.04 6.60 -16.03
C GLN A 73 -15.93 5.14 -15.59
N ASN A 74 -17.01 4.66 -14.96
CA ASN A 74 -17.10 3.30 -14.44
C ASN A 74 -18.53 2.74 -14.56
N ALA A 75 -18.66 1.43 -14.38
CA ALA A 75 -19.94 0.72 -14.40
C ALA A 75 -20.07 -0.16 -13.15
N LYS A 76 -21.19 -0.03 -12.43
CA LYS A 76 -21.42 -0.82 -11.21
C LYS A 76 -21.54 -2.31 -11.52
N PRO A 77 -21.02 -3.20 -10.66
CA PRO A 77 -21.18 -4.65 -10.83
C PRO A 77 -22.65 -5.10 -10.85
N SER A 78 -23.52 -4.42 -10.10
CA SER A 78 -24.96 -4.71 -10.00
C SER A 78 -25.77 -4.24 -11.22
N GLY A 79 -25.15 -3.58 -12.20
CA GLY A 79 -25.85 -2.79 -13.22
C GLY A 79 -26.30 -1.42 -12.68
N GLY A 80 -26.47 -0.46 -13.59
CA GLY A 80 -26.91 0.90 -13.27
C GLY A 80 -25.95 2.00 -13.77
N ALA A 81 -26.23 3.24 -13.39
CA ALA A 81 -25.40 4.41 -13.70
C ALA A 81 -24.03 4.33 -13.00
N SER A 82 -23.08 5.10 -13.50
CA SER A 82 -21.75 5.28 -12.89
C SER A 82 -21.85 5.76 -11.43
N GLU A 83 -20.81 5.50 -10.62
CA GLU A 83 -20.72 6.04 -9.26
C GLU A 83 -19.37 6.67 -8.96
N ALA A 84 -19.39 7.79 -8.25
CA ALA A 84 -18.17 8.42 -7.75
C ALA A 84 -17.56 7.58 -6.63
N ILE A 85 -16.23 7.48 -6.64
CA ILE A 85 -15.45 6.80 -5.61
C ILE A 85 -14.69 7.86 -4.84
N ALA A 86 -14.67 7.75 -3.50
CA ALA A 86 -13.95 8.68 -2.65
C ALA A 86 -12.45 8.67 -2.99
N MET A 87 -11.85 9.86 -3.09
CA MET A 87 -10.42 10.00 -3.32
C MET A 87 -9.65 9.67 -2.05
N THR A 88 -8.55 8.93 -2.20
CA THR A 88 -7.63 8.58 -1.13
C THR A 88 -6.27 9.22 -1.37
N ALA A 89 -5.41 9.17 -0.36
CA ALA A 89 -4.00 9.48 -0.47
C ALA A 89 -3.16 8.30 0.04
N PRO A 90 -1.95 8.06 -0.45
CA PRO A 90 -1.26 8.78 -1.52
C PRO A 90 -1.60 8.27 -2.93
N VAL A 91 -1.26 9.08 -3.93
CA VAL A 91 -1.10 8.60 -5.32
C VAL A 91 0.27 7.94 -5.43
N LEU A 92 0.29 6.64 -5.71
CA LEU A 92 1.52 5.85 -5.83
C LEU A 92 2.01 5.81 -7.28
N MET A 93 3.32 5.92 -7.49
CA MET A 93 3.91 5.90 -8.84
C MET A 93 5.35 5.39 -8.82
N GLY A 94 5.77 4.70 -9.87
CA GLY A 94 7.12 4.13 -9.96
C GLY A 94 7.35 3.31 -11.23
N GLU A 95 8.46 2.59 -11.27
CA GLU A 95 8.74 1.62 -12.33
C GLU A 95 7.90 0.36 -12.11
N ALA A 96 7.26 -0.12 -13.17
CA ALA A 96 6.52 -1.36 -13.11
C ALA A 96 7.51 -2.53 -13.13
N PRO A 97 7.36 -3.55 -12.26
CA PRO A 97 8.18 -4.74 -12.33
C PRO A 97 8.02 -5.40 -13.70
N GLU A 98 9.13 -5.79 -14.34
CA GLU A 98 9.10 -6.55 -15.61
C GLU A 98 8.32 -7.86 -15.45
N LYS A 99 8.44 -8.47 -14.27
CA LYS A 99 7.63 -9.61 -13.84
C LYS A 99 6.92 -9.22 -12.54
N VAL A 100 5.66 -8.84 -12.64
CA VAL A 100 4.77 -9.01 -11.49
C VAL A 100 4.42 -10.49 -11.50
N ALA A 101 4.82 -11.23 -10.47
CA ALA A 101 4.25 -12.55 -10.24
C ALA A 101 2.73 -12.34 -10.19
N MET A 102 2.01 -12.83 -11.20
CA MET A 102 0.57 -12.63 -11.43
C MET A 102 -0.29 -13.40 -10.41
N THR A 103 0.13 -13.42 -9.16
CA THR A 103 -0.50 -14.18 -8.08
C THR A 103 -1.69 -13.46 -7.47
N ALA A 104 -1.90 -12.19 -7.82
CA ALA A 104 -3.07 -11.43 -7.41
C ALA A 104 -4.08 -11.28 -8.56
N PRO A 105 -5.38 -11.45 -8.29
CA PRO A 105 -6.42 -11.32 -9.31
C PRO A 105 -6.42 -9.89 -9.88
N VAL A 106 -6.38 -9.80 -11.20
CA VAL A 106 -6.54 -8.55 -11.95
C VAL A 106 -7.90 -8.59 -12.62
N LEU A 107 -8.78 -7.65 -12.29
CA LEU A 107 -10.07 -7.54 -12.94
C LEU A 107 -10.00 -6.42 -14.00
N VAL A 108 -9.95 -6.87 -15.26
CA VAL A 108 -10.12 -6.09 -16.51
C VAL A 108 -8.99 -5.10 -16.85
N GLY A 109 -8.57 -5.13 -18.11
CA GLY A 109 -7.57 -4.28 -18.74
C GLY A 109 -6.47 -5.12 -19.39
N GLU A 110 -6.13 -4.84 -20.64
CA GLU A 110 -5.05 -5.55 -21.31
C GLU A 110 -3.76 -5.34 -20.51
N ALA A 111 -3.10 -6.45 -20.15
CA ALA A 111 -1.77 -6.40 -19.59
C ALA A 111 -0.84 -5.86 -20.68
N VAL A 112 -0.66 -4.53 -20.72
CA VAL A 112 0.35 -3.91 -21.56
C VAL A 112 1.66 -4.62 -21.26
N SER A 113 2.26 -5.22 -22.30
CA SER A 113 3.48 -5.99 -22.19
C SER A 113 4.50 -5.17 -21.41
N ARG A 114 4.81 -5.62 -20.18
CA ARG A 114 5.66 -4.92 -19.20
C ARG A 114 7.12 -5.09 -19.62
N GLY A 115 7.47 -4.49 -20.75
CA GLY A 115 8.86 -4.41 -21.19
C GLY A 115 9.68 -3.48 -20.30
N ALA A 116 10.99 -3.55 -20.42
CA ALA A 116 11.92 -2.64 -19.76
C ALA A 116 11.46 -1.17 -19.90
N GLY A 117 11.41 -0.46 -18.77
CA GLY A 117 10.99 0.94 -18.71
C GLY A 117 9.47 1.16 -18.61
N ALA A 118 8.68 0.11 -18.35
CA ALA A 118 7.29 0.26 -17.97
C ALA A 118 7.15 1.01 -16.63
N ARG A 119 6.08 1.79 -16.49
CA ARG A 119 5.77 2.64 -15.34
C ARG A 119 4.36 2.39 -14.87
N PHE A 120 4.10 2.63 -13.60
CA PHE A 120 2.75 2.57 -13.05
C PHE A 120 2.39 3.85 -12.31
N MET A 121 1.09 4.09 -12.26
CA MET A 121 0.44 5.02 -11.34
C MET A 121 -0.75 4.29 -10.73
N ARG A 122 -0.98 4.47 -9.42
CA ARG A 122 -1.97 3.76 -8.63
C ARG A 122 -2.70 4.72 -7.72
N PHE A 123 -4.03 4.62 -7.71
CA PHE A 123 -4.87 5.15 -6.65
C PHE A 123 -5.26 3.98 -5.75
N VAL A 124 -5.01 4.11 -4.45
CA VAL A 124 -5.55 3.18 -3.47
C VAL A 124 -7.06 3.42 -3.41
N LEU A 125 -7.88 2.38 -3.49
CA LEU A 125 -9.32 2.56 -3.32
C LEU A 125 -9.69 2.53 -1.84
N PRO A 126 -10.81 3.17 -1.44
CA PRO A 126 -11.32 3.08 -0.07
C PRO A 126 -11.41 1.63 0.41
N CYS A 127 -11.11 1.40 1.69
CA CYS A 127 -11.04 0.05 2.26
C CYS A 127 -12.36 -0.75 2.18
N GLU A 128 -13.49 -0.07 2.00
CA GLU A 128 -14.82 -0.69 1.82
C GLU A 128 -14.98 -1.37 0.45
N LEU A 129 -14.17 -1.00 -0.54
CA LEU A 129 -14.25 -1.57 -1.88
C LEU A 129 -13.42 -2.84 -2.01
N THR A 130 -14.05 -3.87 -2.55
CA THR A 130 -13.43 -5.14 -2.92
C THR A 130 -13.48 -5.32 -4.42
N LEU A 131 -12.72 -6.27 -4.96
CA LEU A 131 -12.72 -6.52 -6.39
C LEU A 131 -14.11 -6.92 -6.94
N ALA A 132 -14.97 -7.48 -6.09
CA ALA A 132 -16.35 -7.84 -6.42
C ALA A 132 -17.32 -6.66 -6.38
N THR A 133 -17.07 -5.66 -5.52
CA THR A 133 -17.98 -4.53 -5.29
C THR A 133 -17.54 -3.25 -6.03
N ALA A 134 -16.27 -3.12 -6.36
CA ALA A 134 -15.74 -1.95 -7.04
C ALA A 134 -16.34 -1.79 -8.46
N PRO A 135 -16.76 -0.58 -8.84
CA PRO A 135 -17.15 -0.26 -10.20
C PRO A 135 -16.07 -0.63 -11.20
N ARG A 136 -16.46 -1.27 -12.30
CA ARG A 136 -15.56 -1.67 -13.37
C ARG A 136 -15.15 -0.44 -14.19
N PRO A 137 -13.87 -0.23 -14.47
CA PRO A 137 -13.44 0.87 -15.34
C PRO A 137 -14.01 0.70 -16.74
N THR A 138 -14.46 1.79 -17.37
CA THR A 138 -14.83 1.77 -18.80
C THR A 138 -13.64 2.04 -19.71
N ASN A 139 -12.58 2.64 -19.18
CA ASN A 139 -11.32 2.85 -19.89
C ASN A 139 -10.43 1.60 -19.78
N PRO A 140 -10.05 0.94 -20.90
CA PRO A 140 -9.25 -0.28 -20.86
C PRO A 140 -7.82 -0.10 -20.33
N ALA A 141 -7.30 1.13 -20.25
CA ALA A 141 -6.00 1.41 -19.66
C ALA A 141 -6.00 1.36 -18.12
N VAL A 142 -7.18 1.46 -17.49
CA VAL A 142 -7.35 1.40 -16.04
C VAL A 142 -7.63 -0.05 -15.64
N GLN A 143 -6.80 -0.58 -14.74
CA GLN A 143 -6.90 -1.95 -14.22
C GLN A 143 -7.21 -1.91 -12.73
N LEU A 144 -8.08 -2.80 -12.26
CA LEU A 144 -8.26 -3.06 -10.83
C LEU A 144 -7.37 -4.22 -10.40
N VAL A 145 -6.57 -4.00 -9.36
CA VAL A 145 -5.59 -4.95 -8.87
C VAL A 145 -5.68 -5.07 -7.36
N GLU A 146 -5.81 -6.29 -6.87
CA GLU A 146 -5.60 -6.56 -5.46
C GLU A 146 -4.10 -6.61 -5.16
N VAL A 147 -3.67 -5.83 -4.19
CA VAL A 147 -2.30 -5.86 -3.65
C VAL A 147 -2.39 -6.66 -2.35
N PRO A 148 -1.69 -7.80 -2.23
CA PRO A 148 -1.73 -8.60 -1.01
C PRO A 148 -1.06 -7.85 0.15
N ALA A 149 -1.28 -8.36 1.37
CA ALA A 149 -0.58 -7.86 2.55
C ALA A 149 0.93 -7.90 2.34
N LYS A 150 1.62 -6.82 2.68
CA LYS A 150 3.06 -6.68 2.44
C LYS A 150 3.74 -5.80 3.48
N HIS A 151 5.04 -6.04 3.66
CA HIS A 151 5.92 -5.16 4.42
C HIS A 151 6.53 -4.13 3.49
N VAL A 152 6.54 -2.89 3.95
CA VAL A 152 7.01 -1.74 3.19
C VAL A 152 7.89 -0.90 4.11
N ALA A 153 9.13 -0.69 3.70
CA ALA A 153 9.97 0.34 4.29
C ALA A 153 9.57 1.69 3.64
N ALA A 154 9.31 2.71 4.44
CA ALA A 154 8.83 4.00 3.99
C ALA A 154 9.68 5.13 4.59
N LEU A 155 9.96 6.16 3.79
CA LEU A 155 10.63 7.38 4.26
C LEU A 155 9.88 8.61 3.76
N ARG A 156 9.48 9.46 4.72
CA ARG A 156 8.82 10.73 4.45
C ARG A 156 9.81 11.85 4.14
N PHE A 157 9.47 12.68 3.16
CA PHE A 157 10.23 13.87 2.81
C PHE A 157 9.32 15.00 2.31
N SER A 158 9.81 16.23 2.41
CA SER A 158 9.12 17.43 1.96
C SER A 158 9.69 17.96 0.64
N GLY A 159 8.91 18.79 -0.06
CA GLY A 159 9.34 19.42 -1.31
C GLY A 159 8.56 18.94 -2.54
N ARG A 160 9.10 19.20 -3.72
CA ARG A 160 8.51 18.74 -4.98
C ARG A 160 8.78 17.25 -5.19
N LEU A 161 7.78 16.53 -5.70
CA LEU A 161 7.88 15.15 -6.14
C LEU A 161 8.62 15.05 -7.50
N THR A 162 9.92 15.38 -7.51
CA THR A 162 10.75 15.28 -8.71
C THR A 162 11.58 14.01 -8.68
N ALA A 163 12.03 13.56 -9.86
CA ALA A 163 12.93 12.41 -9.98
C ALA A 163 14.15 12.51 -9.06
N ARG A 164 14.82 13.66 -9.08
CA ARG A 164 15.98 13.94 -8.21
C ARG A 164 15.66 13.75 -6.72
N ASN A 165 14.52 14.29 -6.26
CA ASN A 165 14.17 14.20 -4.85
C ASN A 165 13.74 12.79 -4.46
N VAL A 166 13.03 12.09 -5.35
CA VAL A 166 12.66 10.69 -5.14
C VAL A 166 13.91 9.80 -5.11
N ASP A 167 14.83 9.94 -6.06
CA ASP A 167 16.05 9.14 -6.11
C ASP A 167 16.96 9.41 -4.90
N LEU A 168 17.09 10.68 -4.48
CA LEU A 168 17.86 11.04 -3.28
C LEU A 168 17.30 10.36 -2.02
N ASN A 169 15.99 10.42 -1.81
CA ASN A 169 15.37 9.82 -0.63
C ASN A 169 15.24 8.29 -0.76
N GLY A 170 15.05 7.77 -1.96
CA GLY A 170 15.06 6.34 -2.26
C GLY A 170 16.41 5.70 -1.93
N ALA A 171 17.52 6.33 -2.32
CA ALA A 171 18.85 5.90 -1.93
C ALA A 171 19.04 5.89 -0.41
N ARG A 172 18.61 6.96 0.29
CA ARG A 172 18.66 7.00 1.77
C ARG A 172 17.84 5.89 2.43
N LEU A 173 16.68 5.56 1.86
CA LEU A 173 15.83 4.48 2.35
C LEU A 173 16.50 3.12 2.13
N VAL A 174 17.13 2.90 0.96
CA VAL A 174 17.91 1.68 0.70
C VAL A 174 19.09 1.56 1.66
N ASP A 175 19.80 2.65 1.96
CA ASP A 175 20.87 2.65 2.96
C ASP A 175 20.33 2.30 4.36
N ALA A 176 19.16 2.81 4.74
CA ALA A 176 18.52 2.50 6.01
C ALA A 176 18.12 1.02 6.11
N ILE A 177 17.60 0.44 5.02
CA ILE A 177 17.28 -0.99 4.91
C ILE A 177 18.55 -1.84 5.03
N ALA A 178 19.63 -1.47 4.34
CA ALA A 178 20.90 -2.18 4.39
C ALA A 178 21.53 -2.16 5.79
N VAL A 179 21.39 -1.06 6.53
CA VAL A 179 21.88 -0.93 7.90
C VAL A 179 21.07 -1.75 8.92
N ASP A 180 19.75 -1.91 8.71
CA ASP A 180 18.92 -2.80 9.55
C ASP A 180 19.37 -4.26 9.42
N GLY A 181 19.73 -4.69 8.22
CA GLY A 181 20.34 -6.01 7.95
C GLY A 181 19.37 -7.19 8.00
N ALA A 182 18.13 -7.01 8.48
CA ALA A 182 17.08 -8.03 8.50
C ALA A 182 16.03 -7.84 7.40
N LEU A 183 16.16 -6.79 6.59
CA LEU A 183 15.24 -6.45 5.52
C LEU A 183 15.88 -6.65 4.15
N THR A 184 15.16 -7.34 3.26
CA THR A 184 15.60 -7.54 1.86
C THR A 184 14.57 -6.93 0.91
N PRO A 185 14.96 -5.99 0.01
CA PRO A 185 14.06 -5.50 -1.04
C PRO A 185 13.50 -6.65 -1.88
N THR A 186 12.20 -6.63 -2.15
CA THR A 186 11.53 -7.65 -2.98
C THR A 186 11.87 -7.52 -4.46
N SER A 187 12.25 -6.31 -4.90
CA SER A 187 12.66 -6.01 -6.26
C SER A 187 14.18 -6.00 -6.38
N SER A 188 14.70 -6.70 -7.39
CA SER A 188 16.12 -6.66 -7.78
C SER A 188 16.43 -5.55 -8.80
N ALA A 189 15.47 -4.67 -9.10
CA ALA A 189 15.69 -3.56 -10.03
C ALA A 189 16.70 -2.57 -9.46
N ALA A 190 17.42 -1.86 -10.35
CA ALA A 190 18.35 -0.80 -9.94
C ALA A 190 17.66 0.31 -9.12
N ARG A 191 16.38 0.54 -9.37
CA ARG A 191 15.50 1.38 -8.55
C ARG A 191 14.42 0.51 -7.90
N PRO A 192 14.66 -0.04 -6.70
CA PRO A 192 13.66 -0.83 -5.98
C PRO A 192 12.57 0.03 -5.31
N TRP A 193 12.69 1.37 -5.37
CA TRP A 193 11.75 2.29 -4.75
C TRP A 193 10.67 2.84 -5.68
N TYR A 194 9.53 3.19 -5.09
CA TYR A 194 8.46 3.97 -5.70
C TYR A 194 8.06 5.13 -4.78
N ALA A 195 7.22 6.05 -5.25
CA ALA A 195 6.87 7.26 -4.53
C ALA A 195 5.36 7.39 -4.31
N GLY A 196 4.99 8.11 -3.24
CA GLY A 196 3.62 8.51 -2.92
C GLY A 196 3.50 10.02 -2.78
N GLY A 197 2.65 10.63 -3.59
CA GLY A 197 2.25 12.03 -3.44
C GLY A 197 0.95 12.14 -2.65
N PHE A 198 0.96 12.84 -1.53
CA PHE A 198 -0.23 13.00 -0.67
C PHE A 198 -1.01 14.27 -0.98
N ASN A 199 -0.30 15.32 -1.41
CA ASN A 199 -0.89 16.63 -1.54
C ASN A 199 -1.18 16.97 -3.01
N PRO A 200 -2.27 17.71 -3.27
CA PRO A 200 -2.62 18.17 -4.60
C PRO A 200 -1.64 19.23 -5.13
N PRO A 201 -1.61 19.48 -6.46
CA PRO A 201 -0.62 20.34 -7.10
C PRO A 201 -0.66 21.82 -6.69
N TRP A 202 -1.72 22.31 -6.06
CA TRP A 202 -1.83 23.68 -5.53
C TRP A 202 -1.27 23.86 -4.11
N THR A 203 -0.86 22.78 -3.45
CA THR A 203 -0.19 22.85 -2.13
C THR A 203 1.19 23.47 -2.27
N LEU A 204 1.58 24.36 -1.35
CA LEU A 204 2.91 24.99 -1.38
C LEU A 204 4.01 23.91 -1.34
N PRO A 205 5.03 23.95 -2.23
CA PRO A 205 5.96 22.83 -2.38
C PRO A 205 6.67 22.38 -1.09
N PHE A 206 7.03 23.32 -0.21
CA PHE A 206 7.71 23.01 1.06
C PHE A 206 6.77 22.44 2.14
N LEU A 207 5.45 22.56 1.96
CA LEU A 207 4.42 21.96 2.83
C LEU A 207 3.86 20.65 2.28
N ARG A 208 4.36 20.19 1.12
CA ARG A 208 3.96 18.89 0.58
C ARG A 208 4.61 17.78 1.38
N THR A 209 3.80 16.80 1.72
CA THR A 209 4.15 15.49 2.22
C THR A 209 4.30 14.55 1.04
N ASN A 210 5.48 13.98 0.90
CA ASN A 210 5.76 12.90 -0.03
C ASN A 210 6.43 11.76 0.74
N GLU A 211 6.29 10.55 0.22
CA GLU A 211 6.99 9.40 0.76
C GLU A 211 7.65 8.62 -0.38
N VAL A 212 8.79 7.99 -0.07
CA VAL A 212 9.37 6.92 -0.89
C VAL A 212 9.15 5.60 -0.17
N TYR A 213 8.98 4.54 -0.94
CA TYR A 213 8.66 3.21 -0.45
C TYR A 213 9.56 2.18 -1.10
N VAL A 214 9.94 1.15 -0.35
CA VAL A 214 10.56 -0.07 -0.85
C VAL A 214 9.78 -1.24 -0.25
N ASP A 215 9.23 -2.10 -1.11
CA ASP A 215 8.59 -3.35 -0.66
C ASP A 215 9.70 -4.32 -0.21
N VAL A 216 9.60 -4.84 1.01
CA VAL A 216 10.65 -5.66 1.65
C VAL A 216 10.11 -6.99 2.14
N LEU A 217 10.99 -7.99 2.21
CA LEU A 217 10.81 -9.18 3.02
C LEU A 217 11.50 -8.93 4.37
N ASP A 218 10.78 -9.18 5.46
CA ASP A 218 11.37 -9.17 6.81
C ASP A 218 11.82 -10.60 7.13
N THR A 219 13.13 -10.80 7.15
CA THR A 219 13.75 -12.08 7.55
C THR A 219 14.27 -12.04 8.98
N GLY A 220 13.95 -10.98 9.73
CA GLY A 220 14.27 -10.89 11.15
C GLY A 220 13.56 -11.96 11.98
N PRO A 221 14.10 -12.32 13.16
CA PRO A 221 13.40 -13.20 14.08
C PRO A 221 12.04 -12.58 14.45
N PRO A 222 10.97 -13.38 14.57
CA PRO A 222 9.66 -12.87 14.95
C PRO A 222 9.78 -12.11 16.27
N ILE A 223 9.29 -10.87 16.28
CA ILE A 223 9.36 -9.99 17.44
C ILE A 223 8.69 -10.69 18.63
N SER A 224 9.47 -11.08 19.63
CA SER A 224 8.95 -11.48 20.92
C SER A 224 8.38 -10.24 21.60
N HIS A 225 7.06 -10.16 21.70
CA HIS A 225 6.42 -9.11 22.50
C HIS A 225 6.96 -9.17 23.94
N PRO A 226 7.45 -8.06 24.52
CA PRO A 226 7.80 -8.01 25.93
C PRO A 226 6.50 -8.14 26.74
N GLY A 227 6.13 -9.37 27.10
CA GLY A 227 4.88 -9.67 27.80
C GLY A 227 4.35 -11.08 27.58
N VAL A 228 4.83 -11.82 26.59
CA VAL A 228 4.48 -13.25 26.44
C VAL A 228 5.61 -14.07 27.04
N SER A 229 5.36 -14.66 28.21
CA SER A 229 6.34 -15.52 28.88
C SER A 229 6.76 -16.67 27.95
N GLU A 230 8.00 -17.14 28.06
CA GLU A 230 8.47 -18.31 27.30
C GLU A 230 7.56 -19.54 27.47
N ALA A 231 6.83 -19.63 28.60
CA ALA A 231 5.82 -20.65 28.85
C ALA A 231 4.63 -20.57 27.88
N GLN A 232 4.12 -19.37 27.58
CA GLN A 232 3.01 -19.19 26.65
C GLN A 232 3.41 -19.44 25.19
N GLN A 233 4.67 -19.16 24.84
CA GLN A 233 5.21 -19.52 23.52
C GLN A 233 5.40 -21.03 23.37
N ARG A 234 5.83 -21.72 24.45
CA ARG A 234 5.90 -23.18 24.49
C ARG A 234 4.52 -23.84 24.46
N GLU A 235 3.52 -23.25 25.09
CA GLU A 235 2.14 -23.74 25.07
C GLU A 235 1.49 -23.56 23.69
N ALA A 236 1.69 -22.43 23.02
CA ALA A 236 1.24 -22.23 21.63
C ALA A 236 1.94 -23.16 20.63
N ALA A 237 3.24 -23.44 20.85
CA ALA A 237 3.99 -24.41 20.06
C ALA A 237 3.55 -25.87 20.32
N ALA A 238 3.18 -26.20 21.57
CA ALA A 238 2.65 -27.50 21.95
C ALA A 238 1.22 -27.74 21.44
N VAL A 239 0.37 -26.71 21.41
CA VAL A 239 -0.97 -26.79 20.82
C VAL A 239 -0.89 -27.07 19.32
N ARG A 240 0.11 -26.50 18.62
CA ARG A 240 0.35 -26.78 17.18
C ARG A 240 0.87 -28.18 16.88
N THR A 241 1.54 -28.84 17.83
CA THR A 241 1.98 -30.23 17.69
C THR A 241 0.93 -31.24 18.17
N ALA A 242 0.00 -30.82 19.04
CA ALA A 242 -1.09 -31.66 19.55
C ALA A 242 -2.30 -31.76 18.61
N THR A 243 -2.59 -30.73 17.80
CA THR A 243 -3.55 -30.83 16.68
C THR A 243 -2.86 -31.46 15.47
N GLY A 244 -2.55 -32.76 15.59
CA GLY A 244 -2.18 -33.61 14.47
C GLY A 244 -3.36 -33.82 13.51
N THR A 245 -3.84 -32.76 12.87
CA THR A 245 -4.80 -32.84 11.77
C THR A 245 -4.04 -32.54 10.49
N SER A 246 -3.71 -33.62 9.79
CA SER A 246 -3.13 -33.59 8.45
C SER A 246 -4.00 -32.73 7.52
N THR A 247 -3.37 -31.91 6.70
CA THR A 247 -4.01 -31.12 5.63
C THR A 247 -4.79 -31.97 4.62
N LEU A 248 -4.67 -33.30 4.68
CA LEU A 248 -5.43 -34.25 3.86
C LEU A 248 -6.86 -34.54 4.37
N ASP A 249 -7.18 -34.28 5.65
CA ASP A 249 -8.53 -34.58 6.20
C ASP A 249 -9.53 -33.41 6.06
N LEU A 250 -9.05 -32.17 5.89
CA LEU A 250 -9.90 -30.99 5.70
C LEU A 250 -10.51 -30.89 4.29
N VAL A 251 -10.03 -31.69 3.33
CA VAL A 251 -10.61 -31.75 1.97
C VAL A 251 -11.82 -32.70 1.91
N ALA A 252 -12.01 -33.57 2.91
CA ALA A 252 -13.13 -34.52 2.96
C ALA A 252 -14.39 -33.98 3.69
N ALA A 253 -14.26 -32.94 4.50
CA ALA A 253 -15.38 -32.30 5.19
C ALA A 253 -15.70 -30.95 4.53
N GLY A 254 -16.59 -30.96 3.54
CA GLY A 254 -17.06 -29.78 2.81
C GLY A 254 -17.75 -28.74 3.69
N LEU A 255 -16.97 -27.94 4.43
CA LEU A 255 -17.42 -26.73 5.10
C LEU A 255 -16.76 -25.51 4.47
N LEU A 256 -17.52 -24.87 3.57
CA LEU A 256 -17.41 -23.47 3.24
C LEU A 256 -17.66 -22.63 4.50
N VAL A 257 -16.64 -21.95 5.01
CA VAL A 257 -16.84 -20.77 5.86
C VAL A 257 -16.00 -19.64 5.28
N GLY A 258 -16.63 -18.89 4.39
CA GLY A 258 -16.24 -17.51 4.15
C GLY A 258 -16.68 -16.67 5.35
N ALA A 259 -15.75 -15.97 5.97
CA ALA A 259 -16.08 -14.92 6.92
C ALA A 259 -15.07 -13.78 6.79
N SER A 260 -15.62 -12.66 6.33
CA SER A 260 -15.09 -11.31 6.35
C SER A 260 -14.39 -10.99 7.67
N VAL A 261 -13.07 -10.75 7.62
CA VAL A 261 -12.32 -10.11 8.71
C VAL A 261 -11.42 -9.05 8.09
N ALA A 262 -12.04 -7.94 7.72
CA ALA A 262 -11.33 -6.77 7.23
C ALA A 262 -11.99 -5.48 7.74
N CYS A 263 -12.34 -5.38 9.04
CA CYS A 263 -12.58 -4.06 9.66
C CYS A 263 -12.73 -4.01 11.19
N THR A 264 -12.41 -5.06 11.96
CA THR A 264 -12.62 -5.03 13.43
C THR A 264 -11.33 -5.32 14.18
N ALA A 265 -10.48 -4.30 14.29
CA ALA A 265 -9.42 -4.25 15.29
C ALA A 265 -9.60 -2.98 16.14
N ALA A 266 -10.73 -2.91 16.83
CA ALA A 266 -10.95 -2.01 17.95
C ALA A 266 -11.61 -2.83 19.05
N LEU A 267 -10.86 -3.11 20.13
CA LEU A 267 -11.31 -3.33 21.52
C LEU A 267 -10.33 -4.20 22.32
N TRP A 268 -9.07 -3.80 22.47
CA TRP A 268 -8.27 -4.20 23.65
C TRP A 268 -7.52 -2.98 24.18
N ARG A 269 -8.26 -2.05 24.82
CA ARG A 269 -7.68 -1.14 25.82
C ARG A 269 -7.66 -1.91 27.13
N THR A 270 -6.54 -2.53 27.47
CA THR A 270 -6.27 -2.92 28.86
C THR A 270 -5.72 -1.70 29.58
N SER A 271 -6.56 -1.14 30.44
CA SER A 271 -6.23 -0.13 31.43
C SER A 271 -5.05 -0.60 32.30
N VAL A 272 -3.90 0.06 32.19
CA VAL A 272 -2.80 -0.11 33.16
C VAL A 272 -3.01 0.92 34.26
N THR A 273 -3.56 0.47 35.38
CA THR A 273 -3.58 1.21 36.65
C THR A 273 -2.19 1.15 37.26
N VAL A 274 -1.54 2.30 37.38
CA VAL A 274 -0.27 2.46 38.11
C VAL A 274 -0.57 2.55 39.61
N PRO A 275 0.00 1.69 40.48
CA PRO A 275 -0.16 1.82 41.93
C PRO A 275 0.69 2.97 42.47
N PRO A 276 0.28 3.60 43.59
CA PRO A 276 1.00 4.74 44.16
C PRO A 276 2.32 4.31 44.81
N ARG A 277 3.36 5.14 44.65
CA ARG A 277 4.61 5.06 45.40
C ARG A 277 4.33 5.31 46.88
N GLU A 278 4.65 4.34 47.73
CA GLU A 278 4.89 4.59 49.16
C GLU A 278 6.23 5.31 49.35
N ARG A 279 6.31 6.02 50.48
CA ARG A 279 7.17 7.16 50.81
C ARG A 279 8.67 6.86 50.87
#